data_AF-A0A0J6RRY7-F1
#
_entry.id   AF-A0A0J6RRY7-F1
#
_cell.length_a   1.000
_cell.length_b   1.000
_cell.length_c   1.000
_cell.angle_alpha   90.00
_cell.angle_beta   90.00
_cell.angle_gamma   90.00
#
_symmetry.space_group_name_H-M   'P 1'
#
loop_
_entity.id
_entity.type
_entity.pdbx_description
1 polymer ?
#
loop_
_entity_poly.entity_id
_entity_poly.type
_entity_poly.pdbx_seq_one_letter_code
_entity_poly.pdbx_strand_id
1 'polypeptide(L)'
;PLELLGAAGILYFALPEAVNPGPIAVIAIFLASFSVALVSNAPGGLGVFELVFITAMQITDPGQKDAIIAAVIVFRVFYFWIPALISVVVVLLYERSRLADLARAPQASTVPAPPVVAPGLDPNRIEKKLEKKPL
;
A
#
# COMPACT_ATOMS: atom_id res chain seq x y z
N PRO A 1 3.73 -16.23 -9.43
CA PRO A 1 3.00 -16.59 -10.67
C PRO A 1 1.48 -16.74 -10.47
N LEU A 2 1.02 -17.31 -9.34
CA LEU A 2 -0.42 -17.52 -9.07
C LEU A 2 -1.25 -16.22 -9.04
N GLU A 3 -0.69 -15.13 -8.52
CA GLU A 3 -1.34 -13.82 -8.49
C GLU A 3 -1.72 -13.32 -9.89
N LEU A 4 -0.80 -13.43 -10.86
CA LEU A 4 -1.02 -13.05 -12.25
C LEU A 4 -2.10 -13.91 -12.92
N LEU A 5 -2.17 -15.19 -12.55
CA LEU A 5 -3.23 -16.09 -13.03
C LEU A 5 -4.59 -15.69 -12.46
N GLY A 6 -4.65 -15.35 -11.17
CA GLY A 6 -5.87 -14.82 -10.55
C GLY A 6 -6.31 -13.49 -11.18
N ALA A 7 -5.36 -12.59 -11.41
CA ALA A 7 -5.59 -11.29 -12.05
C ALA A 7 -6.17 -11.44 -13.48
N ALA A 8 -5.54 -12.28 -14.31
CA ALA A 8 -6.05 -12.62 -15.64
C ALA A 8 -7.41 -13.34 -15.57
N GLY A 9 -7.62 -14.16 -14.53
CA GLY A 9 -8.89 -14.84 -14.27
C GLY A 9 -10.05 -13.85 -14.07
N ILE A 10 -9.84 -12.75 -13.34
CA ILE A 10 -10.85 -11.71 -13.18
C ILE A 10 -11.29 -11.17 -14.55
N LEU A 11 -10.34 -10.87 -15.44
CA LEU A 11 -10.64 -10.39 -16.79
C LEU A 11 -11.35 -11.46 -17.63
N TYR A 12 -10.89 -12.71 -17.58
CA TYR A 12 -11.50 -13.81 -18.31
C TYR A 12 -12.98 -13.98 -17.94
N PHE A 13 -13.32 -13.89 -16.66
CA PHE A 13 -14.71 -14.01 -16.20
C PHE A 13 -15.52 -12.72 -16.39
N ALA A 14 -14.87 -11.55 -16.47
CA ALA A 14 -15.54 -10.28 -16.73
C ALA A 14 -15.84 -10.06 -18.22
N LEU A 15 -15.10 -10.70 -19.13
CA LEU A 15 -15.34 -10.63 -20.56
C LEU A 15 -16.64 -11.38 -20.94
N PRO A 16 -17.52 -10.76 -21.75
CA PRO A 16 -18.68 -11.47 -22.26
C PRO A 16 -18.27 -12.60 -23.21
N GLU A 17 -19.06 -13.68 -23.21
CA GLU A 17 -18.78 -14.88 -23.99
C GLU A 17 -18.57 -14.59 -25.49
N ALA A 18 -19.34 -13.64 -26.04
CA ALA A 18 -19.26 -13.25 -27.46
C ALA A 18 -17.89 -12.68 -27.90
N VAL A 19 -17.08 -12.15 -26.97
CA VAL A 19 -15.78 -11.52 -27.27
C VAL A 19 -14.62 -12.20 -26.54
N ASN A 20 -14.88 -13.31 -25.85
CA ASN A 20 -13.88 -13.97 -25.01
C ASN A 20 -13.02 -14.93 -25.87
N PRO A 21 -11.71 -14.68 -26.06
CA PRO A 21 -10.84 -15.52 -26.90
C PRO A 21 -10.41 -16.82 -26.19
N GLY A 22 -10.92 -17.08 -24.99
CA GLY A 22 -10.57 -18.22 -24.16
C GLY A 22 -9.48 -17.90 -23.14
N PRO A 23 -9.33 -18.75 -22.11
CA PRO A 23 -8.52 -18.43 -20.92
C PRO A 23 -7.03 -18.26 -21.24
N ILE A 24 -6.48 -19.08 -22.14
CA ILE A 24 -5.06 -19.02 -22.52
C ILE A 24 -4.75 -17.71 -23.27
N ALA A 25 -5.61 -17.32 -24.20
CA ALA A 25 -5.45 -16.07 -24.95
C ALA A 25 -5.58 -14.86 -24.02
N VAL A 26 -6.56 -14.86 -23.11
CA VAL A 26 -6.71 -13.78 -22.12
C VAL A 26 -5.47 -13.66 -21.23
N ILE A 27 -4.91 -14.77 -20.74
CA ILE A 27 -3.67 -14.74 -19.94
C ILE A 27 -2.51 -14.16 -20.75
N ALA A 28 -2.32 -14.58 -22.00
CA ALA A 28 -1.24 -14.08 -22.86
C ALA A 28 -1.38 -12.57 -23.13
N ILE A 29 -2.58 -12.12 -23.49
CA ILE A 29 -2.90 -10.72 -23.76
C ILE A 29 -2.74 -9.88 -22.48
N PHE A 30 -3.22 -10.39 -21.34
CA PHE A 30 -3.06 -9.73 -20.04
C PHE A 30 -1.59 -9.53 -19.69
N LEU A 31 -0.78 -10.59 -19.79
CA LEU A 31 0.65 -10.53 -19.48
C LEU A 31 1.38 -9.54 -20.38
N ALA A 32 1.14 -9.60 -21.69
CA ALA A 32 1.74 -8.65 -22.63
C ALA A 32 1.35 -7.20 -22.31
N SER A 33 0.05 -6.94 -22.09
CA SER A 33 -0.47 -5.61 -21.77
C SER A 33 0.06 -5.09 -20.43
N PHE A 34 0.12 -5.95 -19.42
CA PHE A 34 0.66 -5.63 -18.11
C PHE A 34 2.16 -5.32 -18.18
N SER A 35 2.95 -6.10 -18.93
CA SER A 35 4.36 -5.83 -19.15
C SER A 35 4.59 -4.48 -19.83
N VAL A 36 3.82 -4.15 -20.87
CA VAL A 36 3.94 -2.84 -21.54
C VAL A 36 3.56 -1.70 -20.58
N ALA A 37 2.49 -1.89 -19.79
CA ALA A 37 2.11 -0.92 -18.77
C ALA A 37 3.22 -0.70 -17.72
N LEU A 38 3.90 -1.75 -17.28
CA LEU A 38 5.05 -1.63 -16.36
C LEU A 38 6.21 -0.87 -17.00
N VAL A 39 6.57 -1.20 -18.24
CA VAL A 39 7.66 -0.53 -18.98
C VAL A 39 7.35 0.96 -19.19
N SER A 40 6.07 1.32 -19.35
CA SER A 40 5.66 2.71 -19.56
C SER A 40 5.88 3.63 -18.36
N ASN A 41 6.08 3.08 -17.16
CA ASN A 41 6.12 3.83 -15.89
C ASN A 41 4.89 4.73 -15.67
N ALA A 42 3.78 4.48 -16.37
CA ALA A 42 2.53 5.17 -16.11
C ALA A 42 2.05 4.84 -14.69
N PRO A 43 1.62 5.83 -13.89
CA PRO A 43 1.10 5.58 -12.54
C PRO A 43 -0.03 4.54 -12.58
N GLY A 44 0.17 3.41 -11.90
CA GLY A 44 -0.79 2.29 -11.88
C GLY A 44 -1.06 1.64 -13.26
N GLY A 45 -0.25 1.93 -14.28
CA GLY A 45 -0.46 1.44 -15.65
C GLY A 45 -1.74 1.96 -16.30
N LEU A 46 -2.27 3.10 -15.82
CA LEU A 46 -3.52 3.69 -16.31
C LEU A 46 -3.40 4.17 -17.75
N GLY A 47 -4.38 3.81 -18.59
CA GLY A 47 -4.42 4.16 -20.01
C GLY A 47 -3.62 3.19 -20.86
N VAL A 48 -2.34 2.95 -20.53
CA VAL A 48 -1.47 2.06 -21.33
C VAL A 48 -1.97 0.62 -21.29
N PHE A 49 -2.33 0.11 -20.12
CA PHE A 49 -2.85 -1.25 -19.99
C PHE A 49 -4.11 -1.46 -20.83
N GLU A 50 -5.08 -0.54 -20.69
CA GLU A 50 -6.36 -0.58 -21.39
C GLU A 50 -6.18 -0.54 -22.91
N LEU A 51 -5.36 0.40 -23.40
CA LEU A 51 -5.13 0.58 -24.83
C LEU A 51 -4.44 -0.65 -25.44
N VAL A 52 -3.42 -1.18 -24.77
CA VAL A 52 -2.70 -2.37 -25.27
C VAL A 52 -3.62 -3.59 -25.23
N PHE A 53 -4.43 -3.74 -24.17
CA PHE A 53 -5.38 -4.85 -24.05
C PHE A 53 -6.44 -4.84 -25.16
N ILE A 54 -7.09 -3.69 -25.39
CA ILE A 54 -8.09 -3.54 -26.46
C ILE A 54 -7.44 -3.75 -27.84
N THR A 55 -6.23 -3.22 -28.04
CA THR A 55 -5.49 -3.38 -29.31
C THR A 55 -5.15 -4.85 -29.55
N ALA A 56 -4.69 -5.56 -28.52
CA ALA A 56 -4.33 -6.97 -28.61
C ALA A 56 -5.54 -7.90 -28.79
N MET A 57 -6.74 -7.49 -28.34
CA MET A 57 -7.99 -8.20 -28.61
C MET A 57 -8.45 -8.05 -30.07
N GLN A 58 -7.88 -7.12 -30.84
CA GLN A 58 -8.16 -6.88 -32.26
C GLN A 58 -9.64 -6.64 -32.61
N ILE A 59 -10.44 -6.14 -31.65
CA ILE A 59 -11.86 -5.88 -31.86
C ILE A 59 -12.08 -4.58 -32.66
N THR A 60 -12.83 -4.68 -33.75
CA THR A 60 -13.15 -3.55 -34.63
C THR A 60 -14.53 -2.96 -34.37
N ASP A 61 -15.49 -3.77 -33.89
CA ASP A 61 -16.86 -3.33 -33.60
C ASP A 61 -16.91 -2.42 -32.35
N PRO A 62 -17.52 -1.21 -32.44
CA PRO A 62 -17.66 -0.31 -31.31
C PRO A 62 -18.40 -0.90 -30.11
N GLY A 63 -19.48 -1.65 -30.35
CA GLY A 63 -20.28 -2.24 -29.26
C GLY A 63 -19.51 -3.29 -28.45
N GLN A 64 -18.66 -4.06 -29.11
CA GLN A 64 -17.77 -5.02 -28.47
C GLN A 64 -16.62 -4.35 -27.70
N LYS A 65 -16.17 -3.15 -28.11
CA LYS A 65 -15.15 -2.38 -27.37
C LYS A 65 -15.66 -1.92 -26.01
N ASP A 66 -16.90 -1.45 -25.95
CA ASP A 66 -17.53 -1.01 -24.70
C ASP A 66 -17.58 -2.15 -23.67
N ALA A 67 -17.88 -3.37 -24.12
CA ALA A 67 -17.86 -4.56 -23.29
C ALA A 67 -16.45 -4.90 -22.74
N ILE A 68 -15.40 -4.74 -23.55
CA ILE A 68 -14.02 -4.96 -23.09
C ILE A 68 -13.63 -3.89 -22.07
N ILE A 69 -13.97 -2.62 -22.32
CA ILE A 69 -13.72 -1.53 -21.36
C ILE A 69 -14.41 -1.84 -20.04
N ALA A 70 -15.68 -2.27 -20.07
CA ALA A 70 -16.41 -2.68 -18.87
C ALA A 70 -15.68 -3.81 -18.11
N ALA A 71 -15.19 -4.84 -18.82
CA ALA A 71 -14.41 -5.91 -18.22
C ALA A 71 -13.11 -5.42 -17.56
N VAL A 72 -12.40 -4.48 -18.18
CA VAL A 72 -11.19 -3.87 -17.61
C VAL A 72 -11.52 -3.02 -16.37
N ILE A 73 -12.64 -2.30 -16.38
CA ILE A 73 -13.10 -1.57 -15.18
C ILE A 73 -13.40 -2.54 -14.03
N VAL A 74 -14.09 -3.65 -14.31
CA VAL A 74 -14.32 -4.70 -13.29
C VAL A 74 -12.98 -5.21 -12.74
N PHE A 75 -12.01 -5.49 -13.61
CA PHE A 75 -10.67 -5.86 -13.19
C PHE A 75 -10.02 -4.83 -12.26
N ARG A 76 -10.12 -3.52 -12.58
CA ARG A 76 -9.60 -2.45 -11.72
C ARG A 76 -10.27 -2.43 -10.36
N VAL A 77 -11.59 -2.65 -10.30
CA VAL A 77 -12.33 -2.68 -9.04
C VAL A 77 -11.84 -3.82 -8.14
N PHE A 78 -11.73 -5.04 -8.68
CA PHE A 78 -11.34 -6.21 -7.89
C PHE A 78 -9.84 -6.25 -7.55
N TYR A 79 -8.97 -5.79 -8.45
CA TYR A 79 -7.52 -5.90 -8.27
C TYR A 79 -6.89 -4.65 -7.63
N PHE A 80 -7.52 -3.47 -7.76
CA PHE A 80 -6.97 -2.22 -7.23
C PHE A 80 -7.88 -1.62 -6.14
N TRP A 81 -9.13 -1.29 -6.47
CA TRP A 81 -9.93 -0.41 -5.61
C TRP A 81 -10.47 -1.10 -4.36
N ILE A 82 -11.00 -2.32 -4.47
CA ILE A 82 -11.48 -3.09 -3.32
C ILE A 82 -10.33 -3.35 -2.33
N PRO A 83 -9.17 -3.90 -2.75
CA PRO A 83 -8.03 -4.10 -1.85
C PRO A 83 -7.54 -2.80 -1.22
N ALA A 84 -7.47 -1.71 -1.99
CA ALA A 84 -7.06 -0.41 -1.48
C ALA A 84 -8.04 0.11 -0.40
N LEU A 85 -9.34 0.03 -0.65
CA LEU A 85 -10.37 0.46 0.30
C LEU A 85 -10.33 -0.37 1.58
N ILE A 86 -10.20 -1.69 1.46
CA ILE A 86 -10.04 -2.58 2.62
C ILE A 86 -8.80 -2.18 3.42
N SER A 87 -7.68 -1.93 2.75
CA SER A 87 -6.43 -1.51 3.39
C SER A 87 -6.61 -0.21 4.17
N VAL A 88 -7.26 0.79 3.58
CA VAL A 88 -7.56 2.07 4.26
C VAL A 88 -8.42 1.85 5.50
N VAL A 89 -9.50 1.06 5.39
CA VAL A 89 -10.37 0.77 6.54
C VAL A 89 -9.60 0.07 7.65
N VAL A 90 -8.80 -0.96 7.33
CA VAL A 90 -7.99 -1.69 8.31
C VAL A 90 -7.00 -0.76 9.02
N VAL A 91 -6.29 0.09 8.26
CA VAL A 91 -5.32 1.04 8.83
C VAL A 91 -6.03 2.06 9.72
N LEU A 92 -7.15 2.63 9.29
CA LEU A 92 -7.92 3.59 10.10
C LEU A 92 -8.41 2.99 11.42
N LEU A 93 -8.89 1.74 11.40
CA LEU A 93 -9.30 1.04 12.61
C LEU A 93 -8.11 0.77 13.54
N TYR A 94 -6.97 0.35 12.97
CA TYR A 94 -5.75 0.11 13.71
C TYR A 94 -5.21 1.39 14.37
N GLU A 95 -5.08 2.49 13.62
CA GLU A 95 -4.61 3.77 14.17
C GLU A 95 -5.52 4.29 15.28
N ARG A 96 -6.84 4.18 15.11
CA ARG A 96 -7.80 4.57 16.16
C ARG A 96 -7.60 3.78 17.45
N SER A 97 -7.39 2.46 17.37
CA SER A 97 -7.09 1.65 18.56
C SER A 97 -5.78 2.08 19.23
N ARG A 98 -4.72 2.28 18.45
CA ARG A 98 -3.40 2.70 18.99
C ARG A 98 -3.43 4.07 19.64
N LEU A 99 -4.08 5.05 19.02
CA LEU A 99 -4.22 6.38 19.59
C LEU A 99 -5.07 6.37 20.86
N ALA A 100 -6.13 5.55 20.90
CA ALA A 100 -6.93 5.37 22.11
C ALA A 100 -6.13 4.71 23.25
N ASP A 101 -5.29 3.71 22.94
CA ASP A 101 -4.41 3.06 23.91
C ASP A 101 -3.35 4.03 24.46
N LEU A 102 -2.76 4.88 23.61
CA LEU A 102 -1.81 5.91 24.04
C LEU A 102 -2.48 6.99 24.90
N ALA A 103 -3.72 7.36 24.58
CA ALA A 103 -4.49 8.32 25.37
C ALA A 103 -4.96 7.74 26.72
N ARG A 104 -5.17 6.42 26.80
CA ARG A 104 -5.50 5.70 28.05
C ARG A 104 -4.29 5.27 28.85
N ALA A 105 -3.11 5.18 28.23
CA ALA A 105 -1.88 4.92 28.95
C ALA A 105 -1.78 5.97 30.06
N PRO A 106 -1.79 5.57 31.35
CA PRO A 106 -1.51 6.48 32.43
C PRO A 106 -0.23 7.19 32.05
N GLN A 107 -0.25 8.53 32.06
CA GLN A 107 0.94 9.32 31.86
C GLN A 107 2.01 8.66 32.73
N ALA A 108 3.00 8.01 32.11
CA ALA A 108 4.10 7.42 32.83
C ALA A 108 4.96 8.60 33.28
N SER A 109 4.41 9.38 34.20
CA SER A 109 5.06 10.39 35.01
C SER A 109 5.93 9.65 36.01
N THR A 110 6.89 8.89 35.51
CA THR A 110 8.02 8.36 36.26
C THR A 110 9.22 8.34 35.32
N VAL A 111 9.49 9.43 34.61
CA VAL A 111 10.91 9.83 34.54
C VAL A 111 11.16 10.40 35.93
N PRO A 112 11.85 9.68 36.84
CA PRO A 112 12.22 10.25 38.12
C PRO A 112 12.96 11.54 37.81
N ALA A 113 12.68 12.63 38.55
CA ALA A 113 13.45 13.85 38.39
C ALA A 113 14.94 13.45 38.39
N PRO A 114 15.73 13.88 37.38
CA PRO A 114 17.13 13.51 37.31
C PRO A 114 17.74 13.83 38.68
N PRO A 115 18.49 12.88 39.28
CA PRO A 115 19.04 13.11 40.60
C PRO A 115 19.81 14.42 40.54
N VAL A 116 19.34 15.43 41.29
CA VAL A 116 19.92 16.79 41.32
C VAL A 116 21.39 16.73 41.76
N VAL A 117 21.79 15.58 42.31
CA VAL A 117 23.15 15.26 42.71
C VAL A 117 23.58 13.98 41.99
N ALA A 118 24.59 14.08 41.12
CA ALA A 118 25.19 12.90 40.49
C ALA A 118 25.68 11.92 41.57
N PRO A 119 25.44 10.60 41.44
CA PRO A 119 25.95 9.62 42.40
C PRO A 119 27.45 9.80 42.65
N GLY A 120 27.83 10.15 43.88
CA GLY A 120 29.22 10.41 44.28
C GLY A 120 29.64 11.88 44.37
N LEU A 121 28.77 12.84 44.07
CA LEU A 121 29.06 14.27 44.12
C LEU A 121 28.45 14.93 45.38
N ASP A 122 29.07 14.77 46.55
CA ASP A 122 28.62 15.43 47.78
C ASP A 122 29.00 16.93 47.76
N PRO A 123 28.02 17.88 47.78
CA PRO A 123 28.29 19.32 47.76
C PRO A 123 29.23 19.77 48.89
N ASN A 124 29.05 19.18 50.08
CA ASN A 124 29.84 19.54 51.26
C ASN A 124 31.31 19.11 51.11
N ARG A 125 31.55 18.04 50.34
CA ARG A 125 32.91 17.56 50.04
C ARG A 125 33.62 18.46 49.03
N ILE A 126 32.87 19.11 48.13
CA ILE A 126 33.40 20.07 47.16
C ILE A 126 33.76 21.37 47.87
N GLU A 127 32.87 21.92 48.70
CA GLU A 127 33.14 23.12 49.49
C GLU A 127 34.37 22.93 50.38
N LYS A 128 34.47 21.80 51.10
CA LYS A 128 35.63 21.48 51.92
C LYS A 128 36.93 21.29 51.12
N LYS A 129 36.84 20.91 49.84
CA LYS A 129 38.00 20.86 48.92
C LYS A 129 38.38 22.23 48.39
N LEU A 130 37.42 23.13 48.20
CA LEU A 130 37.64 24.49 47.75
C LEU A 130 38.25 25.35 48.86
N GLU A 131 37.74 25.26 50.09
CA GLU A 131 38.29 25.97 51.26
C GLU A 131 39.74 25.55 51.59
N LYS A 132 40.09 24.30 51.29
CA LYS A 132 41.44 23.76 51.54
C LYS A 132 42.42 24.00 50.41
N LYS A 133 42.00 24.60 49.29
CA LYS A 133 42.88 24.91 48.17
C LYS A 133 43.27 26.40 48.25
N PRO A 134 44.44 26.75 48.80
CA PRO A 134 44.91 28.13 48.69
C PRO A 134 45.11 28.47 47.20
N LEU A 135 44.65 29.66 46.82
CA LEU A 135 45.00 30.30 45.54
C LEU A 135 46.50 30.47 45.41
#